data_AF-A0A183GK90-F1
#
_entry.id   AF-A0A183GK90-F1
#
_cell.length_a   1.000
_cell.length_b   1.000
_cell.length_c   1.000
_cell.angle_alpha   90.00
_cell.angle_beta   90.00
_cell.angle_gamma   90.00
#
_symmetry.space_group_name_H-M   'P 1'
#
loop_
_entity.id
_entity.type
_entity.pdbx_description
1 polymer ?
#
loop_
_entity_poly.entity_id
_entity_poly.type
_entity_poly.pdbx_seq_one_letter_code
_entity_poly.pdbx_strand_id
1 'polypeptide(L)'
;MKSPKMKAEKRKKDPNAPKRAQSAYMLWLNEMRPKLTKPGMSVVDVSRAAGVEWATVKDKSRWEKMAAEEKKRYEKEMAAYKAGGSSGSPKKAGKAKAK
;
A
#
# COMPACT_ATOMS: atom_id res chain seq x y z
N MET A 1 4.87 34.45 -2.81
CA MET A 1 4.06 33.60 -1.90
C MET A 1 3.73 32.29 -2.61
N LYS A 2 4.03 31.11 -2.04
CA LYS A 2 3.72 29.81 -2.67
C LYS A 2 2.39 29.30 -2.09
N SER A 3 1.35 29.27 -2.91
CA SER A 3 -0.04 28.95 -2.56
C SER A 3 -0.19 27.59 -1.86
N PRO A 4 -1.13 27.45 -0.90
CA PRO A 4 -1.40 26.17 -0.25
C PRO A 4 -2.10 25.24 -1.24
N LYS A 5 -1.45 24.14 -1.63
CA LYS A 5 -2.08 23.09 -2.44
C LYS A 5 -3.26 22.52 -1.67
N MET A 6 -4.47 22.76 -2.17
CA MET A 6 -5.71 22.10 -1.73
C MET A 6 -5.44 20.60 -1.54
N LYS A 7 -5.58 20.12 -0.30
CA LYS A 7 -5.66 18.69 -0.03
C LYS A 7 -6.92 18.21 -0.74
N ALA A 8 -6.77 17.61 -1.91
CA ALA A 8 -7.86 16.93 -2.58
C ALA A 8 -8.48 15.96 -1.56
N GLU A 9 -9.72 16.25 -1.16
CA GLU A 9 -10.52 15.31 -0.37
C GLU A 9 -10.48 13.98 -1.11
N LYS A 10 -9.87 12.98 -0.48
CA LYS A 10 -9.84 11.63 -1.04
C LYS A 10 -11.31 11.23 -1.19
N ARG A 11 -11.83 11.25 -2.42
CA ARG A 11 -13.13 10.66 -2.76
C ARG A 11 -13.18 9.31 -2.04
N LYS A 12 -14.15 9.16 -1.13
CA LYS A 12 -14.31 7.95 -0.33
C LYS A 12 -14.40 6.80 -1.33
N LYS A 13 -13.31 6.03 -1.45
CA LYS A 13 -13.28 4.83 -2.27
C LYS A 13 -14.37 3.93 -1.70
N ASP A 14 -15.23 3.38 -2.57
CA ASP A 14 -16.32 2.52 -2.13
C ASP A 14 -15.78 1.46 -1.15
N PRO A 15 -16.37 1.33 0.04
CA PRO A 15 -15.86 0.41 1.07
C PRO A 15 -15.94 -1.06 0.62
N ASN A 16 -16.73 -1.35 -0.42
CA ASN A 16 -16.87 -2.68 -1.03
C ASN A 16 -15.89 -2.92 -2.19
N ALA A 17 -15.17 -1.89 -2.66
CA ALA A 17 -14.19 -2.07 -3.72
C ALA A 17 -13.01 -2.91 -3.20
N PRO A 18 -12.55 -3.90 -3.97
CA PRO A 18 -11.43 -4.72 -3.54
C PRO A 18 -10.19 -3.84 -3.36
N LYS A 19 -9.37 -4.21 -2.37
CA LYS A 19 -8.21 -3.42 -2.01
C LYS A 19 -7.18 -3.50 -3.14
N ARG A 20 -6.69 -2.34 -3.60
CA ARG A 20 -5.67 -2.25 -4.65
C ARG A 20 -4.53 -3.25 -4.42
N ALA A 21 -4.11 -3.92 -5.49
CA ALA A 21 -2.91 -4.75 -5.49
C ALA A 21 -1.73 -3.97 -4.89
N GLN A 22 -0.96 -4.63 -4.04
CA GLN A 22 0.27 -4.08 -3.51
C GLN A 22 1.37 -4.25 -4.56
N SER A 23 2.10 -3.17 -4.85
CA SER A 23 3.26 -3.25 -5.74
C SER A 23 4.44 -3.92 -5.03
N ALA A 24 5.46 -4.32 -5.79
CA ALA A 24 6.70 -4.91 -5.27
C ALA A 24 7.30 -4.04 -4.15
N TYR A 25 7.32 -2.72 -4.39
CA TYR A 25 7.75 -1.74 -3.39
C TYR A 25 6.89 -1.72 -2.12
N MET A 26 5.56 -1.83 -2.23
CA MET A 26 4.69 -1.84 -1.04
C MET A 26 4.87 -3.11 -0.21
N LEU A 27 5.08 -4.26 -0.86
CA LEU A 27 5.35 -5.52 -0.18
C LEU A 27 6.68 -5.45 0.57
N TRP A 28 7.74 -5.02 -0.13
CA TRP A 28 9.06 -4.76 0.46
C TRP A 28 9.00 -3.75 1.60
N LEU A 29 8.29 -2.63 1.41
CA LEU A 29 8.15 -1.59 2.43
C LEU A 29 7.40 -2.11 3.67
N ASN A 30 6.45 -3.02 3.53
CA ASN A 30 5.78 -3.62 4.69
C ASN A 30 6.73 -4.48 5.53
N GLU A 31 7.64 -5.21 4.87
CA GLU A 31 8.68 -6.00 5.55
C GLU A 31 9.80 -5.13 6.14
N MET A 32 10.14 -4.02 5.48
CA MET A 32 11.25 -3.15 5.86
C MET A 32 10.85 -2.03 6.82
N ARG A 33 9.59 -1.57 6.81
CA ARG A 33 9.08 -0.57 7.78
C ARG A 33 9.39 -0.91 9.22
N PRO A 34 9.17 -2.13 9.75
CA PRO A 34 9.54 -2.45 11.13
C PRO A 34 11.05 -2.40 11.39
N LYS A 35 11.89 -2.59 10.37
CA LYS A 35 13.36 -2.50 10.48
C LYS A 35 13.86 -1.05 10.38
N LEU A 36 13.23 -0.26 9.53
CA LEU A 36 13.57 1.15 9.29
C LEU A 36 12.95 2.08 10.33
N THR A 37 11.80 1.71 10.90
CA THR A 37 11.15 2.49 11.97
C THR A 37 11.95 2.33 13.26
N LYS A 38 12.47 3.45 13.77
CA LYS A 38 13.06 3.54 15.10
C LYS A 38 12.13 4.39 15.99
N PRO A 39 12.09 4.14 17.31
CA PRO A 39 11.33 5.00 18.22
C PRO A 39 11.83 6.45 18.07
N GLY A 40 10.91 7.38 17.77
CA GLY A 40 11.21 8.79 17.53
C GLY A 40 11.40 9.22 16.07
N MET A 41 11.47 8.29 15.10
CA MET A 41 11.53 8.66 13.68
C MET A 41 10.13 8.97 13.11
N SER A 42 10.04 10.01 12.28
CA SER A 42 8.83 10.31 11.54
C SER A 42 8.60 9.28 10.44
N VAL A 43 7.32 9.01 10.13
CA VAL A 43 6.93 8.20 8.98
C VAL A 43 7.50 8.77 7.67
N VAL A 44 7.69 10.09 7.61
CA VAL A 44 8.30 10.78 6.45
C VAL A 44 9.76 10.36 6.27
N ASP A 45 10.54 10.32 7.36
CA ASP A 45 11.96 9.96 7.31
C ASP A 45 12.14 8.48 6.95
N VAL A 46 11.31 7.61 7.53
CA VAL A 46 11.27 6.18 7.18
C VAL A 46 10.94 6.00 5.70
N SER A 47 9.99 6.76 5.16
CA SER A 47 9.60 6.67 3.74
C SER A 47 10.73 7.15 2.82
N ARG A 48 11.46 8.20 3.22
CA ARG A 48 12.61 8.71 2.46
C ARG A 48 13.75 7.70 2.44
N ALA A 49 14.13 7.16 3.60
CA ALA A 49 15.16 6.11 3.71
C ALA A 49 14.78 4.86 2.90
N ALA A 50 13.51 4.45 2.99
CA ALA A 50 13.02 3.30 2.24
C ALA A 50 13.06 3.51 0.72
N GLY A 51 12.81 4.74 0.23
CA GLY A 51 12.93 5.05 -1.20
C GLY A 51 14.36 4.90 -1.72
N VAL A 52 15.35 5.35 -0.94
CA VAL A 52 16.77 5.19 -1.29
C VAL A 52 17.17 3.72 -1.29
N GLU A 53 16.81 2.99 -0.24
CA GLU A 53 17.17 1.57 -0.12
C GLU A 53 16.53 0.72 -1.23
N TRP A 54 15.27 0.98 -1.60
CA TRP A 54 14.64 0.33 -2.74
C TRP A 54 15.29 0.65 -4.09
N ALA A 55 15.85 1.85 -4.27
CA ALA A 55 16.63 2.18 -5.46
C ALA A 55 17.94 1.37 -5.52
N THR A 56 18.53 1.05 -4.36
CA THR A 56 19.75 0.25 -4.24
C THR A 56 19.52 -1.26 -4.37
N VAL A 57 18.32 -1.76 -4.03
CA VAL A 57 17.97 -3.18 -4.20
C VAL A 57 18.11 -3.57 -5.67
N LYS A 58 19.02 -4.48 -6.01
CA LYS A 58 19.16 -5.03 -7.36
C LYS A 58 18.20 -6.20 -7.62
N ASP A 59 18.04 -7.07 -6.64
CA ASP A 59 17.17 -8.25 -6.77
C ASP A 59 15.74 -7.92 -6.35
N LYS A 60 14.95 -7.33 -7.28
CA LYS A 60 13.53 -7.02 -7.04
C LYS A 60 12.60 -8.17 -7.42
N SER A 61 13.14 -9.19 -8.06
CA SER A 61 12.40 -10.30 -8.69
C SER A 61 11.50 -11.03 -7.68
N ARG A 62 11.99 -11.26 -6.46
CA ARG A 62 11.17 -11.83 -5.38
C ARG A 62 9.90 -11.02 -5.11
N TRP A 63 10.03 -9.70 -4.98
CA TRP A 63 8.88 -8.82 -4.70
C TRP A 63 8.03 -8.55 -5.94
N GLU A 64 8.60 -8.55 -7.14
CA GLU A 64 7.88 -8.47 -8.40
C GLU A 64 7.00 -9.70 -8.63
N LYS A 65 7.51 -10.90 -8.32
CA LYS A 65 6.72 -12.14 -8.36
C LYS A 65 5.55 -12.10 -7.38
N MET A 66 5.80 -11.68 -6.13
CA MET A 66 4.73 -11.52 -5.15
C MET A 66 3.71 -10.43 -5.56
N ALA A 67 4.18 -9.33 -6.15
CA ALA A 67 3.30 -8.28 -6.66
C ALA A 67 2.48 -8.72 -7.87
N ALA A 68 3.03 -9.57 -8.74
CA ALA A 68 2.32 -10.16 -9.86
C ALA A 68 1.19 -11.09 -9.38
N GLU A 69 1.44 -11.89 -8.35
CA GLU A 69 0.41 -12.73 -7.72
C GLU A 69 -0.69 -11.88 -7.07
N GLU A 70 -0.32 -10.83 -6.33
CA GLU A 70 -1.28 -9.89 -5.73
C GLU A 70 -2.08 -9.11 -6.80
N LYS A 71 -1.45 -8.78 -7.94
CA LYS A 71 -2.11 -8.17 -9.10
C LYS A 71 -3.14 -9.11 -9.68
N LYS A 72 -2.80 -10.39 -9.91
CA LYS A 72 -3.76 -11.40 -10.40
C LYS A 72 -4.93 -11.56 -9.44
N ARG A 73 -4.67 -11.58 -8.12
CA ARG A 73 -5.72 -11.63 -7.10
C ARG A 73 -6.66 -10.43 -7.22
N TYR A 74 -6.11 -9.22 -7.26
CA TYR A 74 -6.89 -8.00 -7.41
C TYR A 74 -7.66 -7.95 -8.73
N GLU A 75 -7.09 -8.42 -9.84
CA GLU A 75 -7.77 -8.49 -11.13
C GLU A 75 -8.98 -9.42 -11.08
N LYS A 76 -8.87 -10.58 -10.42
CA LYS A 76 -10.00 -11.49 -10.17
C LYS A 76 -11.06 -10.87 -9.27
N GLU A 77 -10.65 -10.29 -8.13
CA GLU A 77 -11.58 -9.63 -7.20
C GLU A 77 -12.27 -8.40 -7.83
N MET A 78 -11.55 -7.63 -8.66
CA MET A 78 -12.11 -6.49 -9.39
C MET A 78 -13.05 -6.93 -10.51
N ALA A 79 -12.74 -8.01 -11.22
CA ALA A 79 -13.65 -8.56 -12.22
C ALA A 79 -14.96 -9.01 -11.57
N ALA A 80 -14.88 -9.70 -10.43
CA ALA A 80 -16.05 -10.07 -9.63
C ALA A 80 -16.81 -8.85 -9.10
N TYR A 81 -16.11 -7.82 -8.60
CA TYR A 81 -16.72 -6.58 -8.14
C TYR A 81 -17.43 -5.81 -9.26
N LYS A 82 -16.83 -5.76 -10.46
CA LYS A 82 -17.39 -5.07 -11.63
C LYS A 82 -18.56 -5.84 -12.25
N ALA A 83 -18.55 -7.17 -12.18
CA ALA A 83 -19.62 -8.02 -12.66
C ALA A 83 -20.80 -8.12 -11.68
N GLY A 84 -20.54 -8.05 -10.37
CA GLY A 84 -21.51 -8.32 -9.31
C GLY A 84 -22.13 -7.10 -8.63
N GLY A 85 -21.79 -5.87 -9.02
CA GLY A 85 -22.48 -4.66 -8.55
C GLY A 85 -22.72 -4.62 -7.04
N SER A 86 -21.67 -4.43 -6.23
CA SER A 86 -21.75 -4.19 -4.78
C SER A 86 -22.24 -5.35 -3.90
N SER A 87 -21.36 -6.33 -3.66
CA SER A 87 -21.41 -7.27 -2.52
C SER A 87 -20.04 -7.95 -2.41
N GLY A 88 -19.21 -7.92 -1.36
CA GLY A 88 -19.23 -7.37 -0.02
C GLY A 88 -18.24 -8.20 0.83
N SER A 89 -17.08 -7.61 1.22
CA SER A 89 -16.25 -7.88 2.43
C SER A 89 -15.65 -9.30 2.70
N PRO A 90 -14.55 -9.47 3.51
CA PRO A 90 -14.40 -8.90 4.85
C PRO A 90 -13.12 -8.09 5.16
N LYS A 91 -13.29 -7.23 6.15
CA LYS A 91 -12.30 -6.49 6.94
C LYS A 91 -11.01 -7.27 7.23
N LYS A 92 -9.86 -6.64 6.95
CA LYS A 92 -8.77 -6.54 7.94
C LYS A 92 -8.73 -5.10 8.48
N ALA A 93 -9.56 -4.85 9.48
CA ALA A 93 -9.31 -3.81 10.47
C ALA A 93 -8.22 -4.33 11.42
N GLY A 94 -7.35 -3.44 11.91
CA GLY A 94 -6.48 -3.73 13.05
C GLY A 94 -4.98 -3.67 12.79
N LYS A 95 -4.42 -2.45 12.77
CA LYS A 95 -3.30 -2.15 13.68
C LYS A 95 -3.42 -0.71 14.14
N ALA A 96 -4.32 -0.53 15.10
CA ALA A 96 -4.19 0.51 16.09
C ALA A 96 -2.89 0.27 16.88
N LYS A 97 -2.08 1.31 16.99
CA LYS A 97 -1.18 1.67 18.09
C LYS A 97 -1.17 3.20 18.01
N ALA A 98 -1.76 4.01 18.90
CA ALA A 98 -1.95 3.91 20.34
C ALA A 98 -0.64 3.51 21.05
N LYS A 99 0.31 4.45 21.12
CA LYS A 99 0.64 5.21 22.34
C LYS A 99 1.60 6.35 21.96
#